data_AF-A0A7S4MIS2-F1
#
_entry.id   AF-A0A7S4MIS2-F1
#
_cell.length_a   1.000
_cell.length_b   1.000
_cell.length_c   1.000
_cell.angle_alpha   90.00
_cell.angle_beta   90.00
_cell.angle_gamma   90.00
#
_symmetry.space_group_name_H-M   'P 1'
#
loop_
_entity.id
_entity.type
_entity.pdbx_description
1 polymer ?
#
loop_
_entity_poly.entity_id
_entity_poly.type
_entity_poly.pdbx_seq_one_letter_code
_entity_poly.pdbx_strand_id
1 'polypeptide(L)'
;MNHHRSQTQHLPREYKKALSKLLAIMNTSQRVLKAHLDNSMYEGKLQFIQNSFSLKMIPSSGNWRWNQTKSRKTVPVPGGQVTFFKLSPRKLHPGDAPVPSYKLWKFCIRVKDSGIFYCLWCEKGPAKAAIPVKLNTSPDVSLEDLRFLASFMNPNVASELWPSE
;
A
#
# COMPACT_ATOMS: atom_id res chain seq x y z
N MET A 1 30.23 6.31 -17.00
CA MET A 1 29.11 5.96 -16.09
C MET A 1 29.27 6.72 -14.76
N ASN A 2 28.64 7.89 -14.53
CA ASN A 2 28.71 8.56 -13.21
C ASN A 2 27.67 9.68 -12.90
N HIS A 3 26.64 9.92 -13.73
CA HIS A 3 25.75 11.08 -13.55
C HIS A 3 24.55 10.87 -12.59
N HIS A 4 24.27 9.64 -12.14
CA HIS A 4 23.12 9.38 -11.25
C HIS A 4 23.37 9.73 -9.77
N ARG A 5 24.63 9.80 -9.33
CA ARG A 5 24.96 10.09 -7.92
C ARG A 5 24.73 11.56 -7.52
N SER A 6 24.71 12.48 -8.48
CA SER A 6 24.65 13.94 -8.22
C SER A 6 23.25 14.43 -7.80
N GLN A 7 22.16 13.96 -8.42
CA GLN A 7 20.83 14.52 -8.14
C GLN A 7 20.18 14.02 -6.84
N THR A 8 20.55 12.83 -6.37
CA THR A 8 20.07 12.31 -5.07
C THR A 8 20.72 13.02 -3.88
N GLN A 9 21.92 13.58 -4.04
CA GLN A 9 22.65 14.27 -2.97
C GLN A 9 21.94 15.54 -2.49
N HIS A 10 21.25 16.26 -3.38
CA HIS A 10 20.51 17.49 -3.06
C HIS A 10 19.09 17.27 -2.52
N LEU A 11 18.64 16.02 -2.42
CA LEU A 11 17.34 15.75 -1.84
C LEU A 11 17.36 16.01 -0.32
N PRO A 12 16.32 16.65 0.25
CA PRO A 12 16.15 16.72 1.68
C PRO A 12 16.09 15.31 2.29
N ARG A 13 16.54 15.15 3.54
CA ARG A 13 16.61 13.85 4.24
C ARG A 13 15.33 13.04 4.15
N GLU A 14 14.18 13.69 4.29
CA GLU A 14 12.86 13.05 4.20
C GLU A 14 12.60 12.44 2.80
N TYR A 15 12.99 13.13 1.73
CA TYR A 15 12.83 12.65 0.35
C TYR A 15 13.81 11.52 0.05
N LYS A 16 15.03 11.59 0.58
CA LYS A 16 16.01 10.49 0.49
C LYS A 16 15.42 9.22 1.10
N LYS A 17 14.85 9.30 2.30
CA LYS A 17 14.19 8.17 2.96
C LYS A 17 13.05 7.59 2.12
N ALA A 18 12.18 8.44 1.58
CA ALA A 18 11.05 8.00 0.75
C ALA A 18 11.51 7.33 -0.55
N LEU A 19 12.51 7.89 -1.23
CA LEU A 19 13.09 7.29 -2.42
C LEU A 19 13.78 5.94 -2.10
N SER A 20 14.58 5.87 -1.03
CA SER A 20 15.21 4.63 -0.59
C SER A 20 14.17 3.55 -0.28
N LYS A 21 13.05 3.91 0.37
CA LYS A 21 11.95 2.97 0.62
C LYS A 21 11.36 2.45 -0.69
N LEU A 22 11.06 3.34 -1.65
CA LEU A 22 10.56 2.94 -2.96
C LEU A 22 11.52 1.96 -3.67
N LEU A 23 12.81 2.29 -3.72
CA LEU A 23 13.81 1.47 -4.41
C LEU A 23 13.94 0.08 -3.77
N ALA A 24 13.92 0.01 -2.44
CA ALA A 24 13.93 -1.28 -1.73
C ALA A 24 12.74 -2.15 -2.14
N ILE A 25 11.54 -1.56 -2.20
CA ILE A 25 10.31 -2.28 -2.59
C ILE A 25 10.37 -2.71 -4.07
N MET A 26 10.86 -1.84 -4.96
CA MET A 26 11.00 -2.16 -6.38
C MET A 26 11.90 -3.38 -6.63
N ASN A 27 12.84 -3.66 -5.73
CA ASN A 27 13.76 -4.78 -5.82
C ASN A 27 13.20 -6.11 -5.28
N THR A 28 12.02 -6.14 -4.64
CA THR A 28 11.47 -7.34 -3.95
C THR A 28 10.49 -8.16 -4.81
N SER A 29 10.59 -8.09 -6.14
CA SER A 29 9.99 -9.00 -7.15
C SER A 29 8.47 -9.18 -7.24
N GLN A 30 7.64 -8.81 -6.26
CA GLN A 30 6.17 -8.90 -6.41
C GLN A 30 5.49 -7.53 -6.38
N ARG A 31 5.06 -7.09 -7.58
CA ARG A 31 4.27 -5.88 -7.79
C ARG A 31 2.98 -6.26 -8.49
N VAL A 32 1.87 -6.26 -7.76
CA VAL A 32 0.55 -6.36 -8.38
C VAL A 32 0.08 -4.95 -8.70
N LEU A 33 0.11 -4.58 -9.98
CA LEU A 33 -0.46 -3.31 -10.44
C LEU A 33 -1.98 -3.40 -10.36
N LYS A 34 -2.60 -2.48 -9.63
CA LYS A 34 -4.06 -2.34 -9.58
C LYS A 34 -4.50 -1.28 -10.59
N ALA A 35 -5.69 -1.46 -11.16
CA ALA A 35 -6.31 -0.43 -12.01
C ALA A 35 -6.76 0.81 -11.21
N HIS A 36 -7.11 0.61 -9.94
CA HIS A 36 -7.67 1.63 -9.06
C HIS A 36 -7.04 1.61 -7.67
N LEU A 37 -7.21 2.73 -6.94
CA LEU A 37 -6.83 2.82 -5.53
C LEU A 37 -7.79 2.00 -4.67
N ASP A 38 -7.25 1.29 -3.71
CA ASP A 38 -8.00 0.67 -2.63
C ASP A 38 -8.29 1.70 -1.54
N ASN A 39 -9.54 1.69 -1.05
CA ASN A 39 -10.05 2.64 -0.08
C ASN A 39 -9.39 2.55 1.30
N SER A 40 -8.78 1.40 1.64
CA SER A 40 -8.11 1.24 2.93
C SER A 40 -6.74 1.93 2.95
N MET A 41 -6.48 2.71 4.00
CA MET A 41 -5.18 3.36 4.25
C MET A 41 -4.74 3.08 5.69
N TYR A 42 -3.57 2.46 5.83
CA TYR A 42 -2.96 2.17 7.12
C TYR A 42 -1.45 2.30 7.00
N GLU A 43 -0.77 2.45 8.13
CA GLU A 43 0.67 2.63 8.18
C GLU A 43 1.44 1.49 7.49
N GLY A 44 2.41 1.85 6.66
CA GLY A 44 3.20 0.89 5.87
C GLY A 44 2.52 0.42 4.59
N LYS A 45 1.22 0.68 4.37
CA LYS A 45 0.51 0.22 3.17
C LYS A 45 1.15 0.77 1.90
N LEU A 46 1.35 -0.12 0.93
CA LEU A 46 1.84 0.18 -0.41
C LEU A 46 0.82 -0.24 -1.44
N GLN A 47 0.61 0.62 -2.42
CA GLN A 47 -0.27 0.34 -3.56
C GLN A 47 0.46 0.72 -4.83
N PHE A 48 0.53 -0.20 -5.80
CA PHE A 48 0.97 0.11 -7.15
C PHE A 48 -0.25 0.24 -8.05
N ILE A 49 -0.30 1.31 -8.83
CA ILE A 49 -1.46 1.68 -9.64
C ILE A 49 -0.98 1.90 -11.07
N GLN A 50 -1.62 1.23 -12.02
CA GLN A 50 -1.29 1.37 -13.44
C GLN A 50 -1.71 2.75 -13.97
N ASN A 51 -2.91 3.19 -13.60
CA ASN A 51 -3.51 4.41 -14.11
C ASN A 51 -3.11 5.65 -13.30
N SER A 52 -3.08 6.79 -13.98
CA SER A 52 -3.01 8.10 -13.32
C SER A 52 -4.20 8.28 -12.38
N PHE A 53 -3.97 8.83 -11.20
CA PHE A 53 -5.02 9.21 -10.26
C PHE A 53 -4.79 10.61 -9.72
N SER A 54 -5.87 11.37 -9.51
CA SER A 54 -5.80 12.68 -8.88
C SER A 54 -5.78 12.57 -7.35
N LEU A 55 -5.44 13.65 -6.65
CA LEU A 55 -5.47 13.65 -5.17
C LEU A 55 -6.89 13.47 -4.61
N LYS A 56 -7.92 13.87 -5.38
CA LYS A 56 -9.33 13.71 -5.01
C LYS A 56 -9.77 12.25 -5.00
N MET A 57 -9.05 11.37 -5.70
CA MET A 57 -9.32 9.93 -5.73
C MET A 57 -8.70 9.18 -4.55
N ILE A 58 -7.82 9.84 -3.78
CA ILE A 58 -7.26 9.23 -2.57
C ILE A 58 -8.32 9.39 -1.47
N PRO A 59 -8.69 8.30 -0.76
CA PRO A 59 -9.72 8.35 0.28
C PRO A 59 -9.48 9.46 1.30
N SER A 60 -10.51 10.24 1.59
CA SER A 60 -10.54 11.27 2.63
C SER A 60 -11.97 11.38 3.21
N SER A 61 -12.15 12.18 4.25
CA SER A 61 -13.47 12.46 4.84
C SER A 61 -13.99 13.83 4.41
N GLY A 62 -15.27 14.13 4.66
CA GLY A 62 -15.91 15.38 4.24
C GLY A 62 -15.38 16.66 4.89
N ASN A 63 -14.54 16.55 5.93
CA ASN A 63 -13.98 17.67 6.69
C ASN A 63 -12.47 17.91 6.43
N TRP A 64 -11.83 17.11 5.57
CA TRP A 64 -10.42 17.32 5.24
C TRP A 64 -10.07 16.78 3.85
N ARG A 65 -8.99 17.32 3.27
CA ARG A 65 -8.46 16.90 1.97
C ARG A 65 -6.98 16.63 2.02
N TRP A 66 -6.49 15.87 1.04
CA TRP A 66 -5.05 15.71 0.82
C TRP A 66 -4.46 16.99 0.26
N ASN A 67 -3.39 17.44 0.90
CA ASN A 67 -2.60 18.59 0.48
C ASN A 67 -1.18 18.14 0.16
N GLN A 68 -0.66 18.55 -1.01
CA GLN A 68 0.75 18.37 -1.31
C GLN A 68 1.57 19.26 -0.38
N THR A 69 2.36 18.63 0.48
CA THR A 69 3.31 19.33 1.33
C THR A 69 4.66 19.30 0.65
N LYS A 70 5.23 20.49 0.43
CA LYS A 70 6.50 20.73 -0.25
C LYS A 70 6.47 20.52 -1.78
N SER A 71 7.57 20.92 -2.42
CA SER A 71 7.72 20.81 -3.87
C SER A 71 7.87 19.36 -4.32
N ARG A 72 7.38 19.09 -5.52
CA ARG A 72 7.62 17.85 -6.24
C ARG A 72 9.12 17.70 -6.53
N LYS A 73 9.63 16.48 -6.40
CA LYS A 73 11.02 16.14 -6.75
C LYS A 73 11.03 15.11 -7.83
N THR A 74 11.94 15.29 -8.78
CA THR A 74 12.15 14.39 -9.91
C THR A 74 13.60 13.94 -9.87
N VAL A 75 13.80 12.63 -9.90
CA VAL A 75 15.10 12.01 -9.70
C VAL A 75 15.29 10.90 -10.74
N PRO A 76 16.39 10.90 -11.50
CA PRO A 76 16.74 9.79 -12.37
C PRO A 76 17.09 8.56 -11.53
N VAL A 77 16.62 7.39 -11.95
CA VAL A 77 16.93 6.09 -11.34
C VAL A 77 17.39 5.13 -12.43
N PRO A 78 18.11 4.04 -12.09
CA PRO A 78 18.42 3.01 -13.09
C PRO A 78 17.14 2.54 -13.80
N GLY A 79 17.15 2.58 -15.13
CA GLY A 79 16.01 2.20 -15.95
C GLY A 79 14.88 3.23 -16.03
N GLY A 80 15.03 4.46 -15.52
CA GLY A 80 13.97 5.46 -15.67
C GLY A 80 14.08 6.72 -14.81
N GLN A 81 12.93 7.24 -14.40
CA GLN A 81 12.80 8.45 -13.61
C GLN A 81 11.65 8.33 -12.61
N VAL A 82 11.86 8.81 -11.39
CA VAL A 82 10.83 8.88 -10.35
C VAL A 82 10.52 10.33 -10.04
N THR A 83 9.24 10.69 -10.13
CA THR A 83 8.71 11.99 -9.71
C THR A 83 7.80 11.79 -8.51
N PHE A 84 8.08 12.44 -7.38
CA PHE A 84 7.37 12.16 -6.14
C PHE A 84 7.24 13.36 -5.22
N PHE A 85 6.25 13.30 -4.33
CA PHE A 85 5.93 14.34 -3.36
C PHE A 85 5.17 13.77 -2.18
N LYS A 86 5.21 14.55 -1.08
CA LYS A 86 4.54 14.22 0.16
C LYS A 86 3.12 14.78 0.19
N LEU A 87 2.23 14.05 0.82
CA LEU A 87 0.85 14.45 1.09
C LEU A 87 0.60 14.44 2.59
N SER A 88 -0.12 15.45 3.06
CA SER A 88 -0.68 15.48 4.41
C SER A 88 -2.15 15.89 4.37
N PRO A 89 -2.96 15.48 5.35
CA PRO A 89 -4.29 16.03 5.54
C PRO A 89 -4.26 17.54 5.79
N ARG A 90 -5.28 18.24 5.32
CA ARG A 90 -5.55 19.66 5.62
C ARG A 90 -7.06 19.86 5.76
N LYS A 91 -7.48 20.65 6.75
CA LYS A 91 -8.89 21.05 6.94
C LYS A 91 -9.44 21.69 5.66
N LEU A 92 -10.72 21.48 5.40
CA LEU A 92 -11.40 22.15 4.29
C LEU A 92 -11.77 23.58 4.68
N HIS A 93 -12.33 23.74 5.88
CA HIS A 93 -12.78 25.01 6.43
C HIS A 93 -12.15 25.31 7.80
N PRO A 94 -11.97 26.59 8.16
CA PRO A 94 -11.72 26.99 9.54
C PRO A 94 -12.87 26.49 10.43
N GLY A 95 -12.55 25.88 11.57
CA GLY A 95 -13.55 25.32 12.48
C GLY A 95 -13.85 23.82 12.29
N ASP A 96 -13.44 23.21 11.18
CA ASP A 96 -13.59 21.76 10.99
C ASP A 96 -12.90 20.96 12.11
N ALA A 97 -13.42 19.76 12.37
CA ALA A 97 -12.83 18.82 13.31
C ALA A 97 -11.33 18.57 13.03
N PRO A 98 -10.55 18.15 14.04
CA PRO A 98 -9.14 17.80 13.85
C PRO A 98 -8.93 16.82 12.70
N VAL A 99 -7.88 17.04 11.92
CA VAL A 99 -7.53 16.16 10.80
C VAL A 99 -6.69 14.99 11.28
N PRO A 100 -6.80 13.81 10.66
CA PRO A 100 -5.99 12.66 11.03
C PRO A 100 -4.49 12.89 10.80
N SER A 101 -3.63 12.20 11.55
CA SER A 101 -2.17 12.31 11.44
C SER A 101 -1.62 11.36 10.37
N TYR A 102 -2.00 11.57 9.10
CA TYR A 102 -1.44 10.81 7.99
C TYR A 102 -0.22 11.46 7.35
N LYS A 103 0.64 10.62 6.79
CA LYS A 103 1.71 11.03 5.88
C LYS A 103 1.80 10.05 4.72
N LEU A 104 1.46 10.52 3.52
CA LEU A 104 1.58 9.70 2.31
C LEU A 104 2.68 10.20 1.39
N TRP A 105 3.18 9.30 0.57
CA TRP A 105 4.04 9.60 -0.57
C TRP A 105 3.40 9.08 -1.83
N LYS A 106 3.25 9.97 -2.81
CA LYS A 106 2.87 9.60 -4.17
C LYS A 106 4.10 9.62 -5.05
N PHE A 107 4.35 8.51 -5.73
CA PHE A 107 5.40 8.35 -6.71
C PHE A 107 4.77 8.14 -8.09
N CYS A 108 5.29 8.84 -9.09
CA CYS A 108 5.09 8.59 -10.51
C CYS A 108 6.41 8.02 -11.03
N ILE A 109 6.36 6.79 -11.51
CA ILE A 109 7.53 5.99 -11.87
C ILE A 109 7.45 5.77 -13.37
N ARG A 110 8.35 6.42 -14.09
CA ARG A 110 8.51 6.24 -15.53
C ARG A 110 9.66 5.26 -15.73
N VAL A 111 9.37 4.09 -16.27
CA VAL A 111 10.37 3.09 -16.63
C VAL A 111 10.59 3.17 -18.14
N LYS A 112 11.84 3.15 -18.55
CA LYS A 112 12.21 3.09 -19.96
C LYS A 112 11.60 1.82 -20.56
N ASP A 113 10.89 1.95 -21.67
CA ASP A 113 10.27 0.84 -22.43
C ASP A 113 9.10 0.11 -21.73
N SER A 114 8.83 0.33 -20.44
CA SER A 114 7.69 -0.27 -19.71
C SER A 114 6.57 0.72 -19.35
N GLY A 115 6.70 1.98 -19.74
CA GLY A 115 5.67 3.00 -19.53
C GLY A 115 5.70 3.67 -18.15
N ILE A 116 4.52 4.08 -17.67
CA ILE A 116 4.35 4.85 -16.43
C ILE A 116 3.41 4.09 -15.52
N PHE A 117 3.79 3.97 -14.26
CA PHE A 117 2.90 3.54 -13.18
C PHE A 117 3.13 4.39 -11.94
N TYR A 118 2.26 4.21 -10.96
CA TYR A 118 2.24 5.01 -9.75
C TYR A 118 2.40 4.11 -8.53
N CYS A 119 3.00 4.67 -7.48
CA CYS A 119 3.00 4.06 -6.17
C CYS A 119 2.44 5.05 -5.16
N LEU A 120 1.52 4.59 -4.31
CA LEU A 120 1.07 5.33 -3.14
C LEU A 120 1.52 4.56 -1.89
N TRP A 121 2.32 5.22 -1.07
CA TRP A 121 2.81 4.68 0.18
C TRP A 121 2.25 5.48 1.35
N CYS A 122 1.65 4.78 2.31
CA CYS A 122 1.30 5.35 3.60
C CYS A 122 2.48 5.17 4.56
N GLU A 123 3.27 6.23 4.76
CA GLU A 123 4.39 6.19 5.72
C GLU A 123 3.90 6.27 7.16
N LYS A 124 2.87 7.08 7.42
CA LYS A 124 2.24 7.23 8.73
C LYS A 124 0.73 7.21 8.58
N GLY A 125 0.05 6.47 9.44
CA GLY A 125 -1.41 6.37 9.46
C GLY A 125 -1.89 5.62 10.71
N PRO A 126 -3.15 5.19 10.77
CA PRO A 126 -3.56 4.23 11.78
C PRO A 126 -2.77 2.95 11.56
N ALA A 127 -2.47 2.24 12.65
CA ALA A 127 -1.99 0.87 12.54
C ALA A 127 -2.93 0.10 11.61
N LYS A 128 -2.38 -0.80 10.80
CA LYS A 128 -3.23 -1.79 10.14
C LYS A 128 -4.03 -2.40 11.27
N ALA A 129 -5.35 -2.23 11.25
CA ALA A 129 -6.20 -2.95 12.18
C ALA A 129 -5.74 -4.39 12.02
N ALA A 130 -5.08 -4.94 13.05
CA ALA A 130 -5.05 -6.37 13.17
C ALA A 130 -6.53 -6.69 13.03
N ILE A 131 -6.89 -7.47 12.02
CA ILE A 131 -8.08 -8.30 12.21
C ILE A 131 -7.88 -8.82 13.62
N PRO A 132 -8.80 -8.62 14.57
CA PRO A 132 -8.69 -9.32 15.82
C PRO A 132 -8.71 -10.79 15.42
N VAL A 133 -7.52 -11.35 15.19
CA VAL A 133 -7.24 -12.72 15.51
C VAL A 133 -7.60 -12.69 16.97
N LYS A 134 -8.80 -13.20 17.28
CA LYS A 134 -9.14 -13.57 18.65
C LYS A 134 -8.02 -14.53 19.05
N LEU A 135 -6.94 -13.98 19.59
CA LEU A 135 -5.89 -14.76 20.20
C LEU A 135 -6.55 -15.27 21.48
N ASN A 136 -6.89 -16.55 21.45
CA ASN A 136 -7.29 -17.38 22.60
C ASN A 136 -8.79 -17.46 22.93
N THR A 137 -9.62 -17.73 21.93
CA THR A 137 -10.43 -18.95 22.02
C THR A 137 -10.24 -19.68 20.71
N SER A 138 -9.74 -20.91 20.76
CA SER A 138 -9.97 -21.85 19.65
C SER A 138 -11.45 -21.74 19.31
N PRO A 139 -11.85 -21.40 18.07
CA PRO A 139 -13.21 -21.73 17.69
C PRO A 139 -13.34 -23.23 17.94
N ASP A 140 -14.35 -23.63 18.71
CA ASP A 140 -14.68 -25.03 18.96
C ASP A 140 -15.17 -25.60 17.63
N VAL A 141 -14.22 -25.80 16.71
CA VAL A 141 -14.43 -26.38 15.40
C VAL A 141 -14.24 -27.86 15.61
N SER A 142 -15.35 -28.55 15.66
CA SER A 142 -15.35 -30.00 15.68
C SER A 142 -14.91 -30.53 14.32
N LEU A 143 -14.43 -31.77 14.29
CA LEU A 143 -14.16 -32.45 13.02
C LEU A 143 -15.42 -32.51 12.14
N GLU A 144 -16.62 -32.53 12.74
CA GLU A 144 -17.89 -32.58 12.03
C GLU A 144 -18.20 -31.29 11.25
N ASP A 145 -17.79 -30.13 11.74
CA ASP A 145 -17.96 -28.84 11.05
C ASP A 145 -17.19 -28.79 9.71
N LEU A 146 -16.20 -29.67 9.56
CA LEU A 146 -15.37 -29.79 8.36
C LEU A 146 -15.88 -30.89 7.41
N ARG A 147 -16.98 -31.58 7.72
CA ARG A 147 -17.51 -32.69 6.91
C ARG A 147 -17.87 -32.31 5.48
N PHE A 148 -18.17 -31.03 5.23
CA PHE A 148 -18.39 -30.54 3.87
C PHE A 148 -17.17 -30.75 2.94
N LEU A 149 -15.97 -30.91 3.51
CA LEU A 149 -14.76 -31.21 2.77
C LEU A 149 -14.68 -32.66 2.28
N ALA A 150 -15.48 -33.57 2.84
CA ALA A 150 -15.44 -35.00 2.50
C ALA A 150 -15.68 -35.24 1.00
N SER A 151 -16.54 -34.46 0.35
CA SER A 151 -16.82 -34.57 -1.08
C SER A 151 -15.64 -34.18 -1.99
N PHE A 152 -14.66 -33.46 -1.44
CA PHE A 152 -13.46 -33.02 -2.15
C PHE A 152 -12.22 -33.87 -1.82
N MET A 153 -12.35 -34.85 -0.91
CA MET A 153 -11.26 -35.73 -0.47
C MET A 153 -11.34 -37.10 -1.14
N ASN A 154 -10.24 -37.86 -1.05
CA ASN A 154 -10.26 -39.27 -1.44
C ASN A 154 -11.31 -40.01 -0.57
N PRO A 155 -12.20 -40.82 -1.17
CA PRO A 155 -13.26 -41.51 -0.42
C PRO A 155 -12.76 -42.32 0.76
N ASN A 156 -11.61 -43.00 0.65
CA ASN A 156 -11.05 -43.81 1.73
C ASN A 156 -10.62 -42.94 2.93
N VAL A 157 -10.04 -41.77 2.66
CA VAL A 157 -9.63 -40.81 3.69
C VAL A 157 -10.85 -40.12 4.33
N ALA A 158 -11.86 -39.81 3.51
CA ALA A 158 -13.10 -39.24 4.01
C ALA A 158 -13.84 -40.20 4.95
N SER A 159 -13.87 -41.50 4.63
CA SER A 159 -14.49 -42.52 5.49
C SER A 159 -13.72 -42.79 6.78
N GLU A 160 -12.40 -42.59 6.79
CA GLU A 160 -11.58 -42.67 8.02
C GLU A 160 -11.85 -41.52 8.98
N LEU A 161 -12.07 -40.30 8.44
CA LEU A 161 -12.31 -39.10 9.23
C LEU A 161 -13.79 -38.92 9.64
N TRP A 162 -14.73 -39.38 8.80
CA TRP A 162 -16.17 -39.33 9.07
C TRP A 162 -16.83 -40.69 8.72
N PRO A 163 -16.75 -41.69 9.62
CA PRO A 163 -17.41 -42.97 9.40
C PRO A 163 -18.92 -42.78 9.33
N SER A 164 -19.57 -43.35 8.30
CA SER A 164 -21.03 -43.46 8.28
C SER A 164 -21.44 -44.50 9.32
N GLU A 165 -22.30 -44.12 10.29
CA GLU A 165 -22.95 -45.07 11.19
C GLU A 165 -23.75 -46.14 10.43
#